data_AF-A0A7X3FK48-F1
#
_entry.id   AF-A0A7X3FK48-F1
#
_cell.length_a   1.000
_cell.length_b   1.000
_cell.length_c   1.000
_cell.angle_alpha   90.00
_cell.angle_beta   90.00
_cell.angle_gamma   90.00
#
_symmetry.space_group_name_H-M   'P 1'
#
loop_
_entity.id
_entity.type
_entity.pdbx_description
1 polymer ?
#
loop_
_entity_poly.entity_id
_entity_poly.type
_entity_poly.pdbx_seq_one_letter_code
_entity_poly.pdbx_strand_id
1 'polypeptide(L)' 'MNSYGIGQIYSDRGCEIYYGSKEKVLEKLINSRDRPYGNFYAAEEQMLEWVDFYKSEKPYATFKKI' A
#
# COMPACT_ATOMS: atom_id res chain seq x y z
N MET A 1 -17.62 -5.98 -1.75
CA MET A 1 -16.70 -5.47 -2.79
C MET A 1 -15.55 -4.78 -2.08
N ASN A 2 -14.29 -5.07 -2.44
CA ASN A 2 -13.15 -4.36 -1.87
C ASN A 2 -12.98 -3.01 -2.57
N SER A 3 -13.01 -1.92 -1.83
CA SER A 3 -12.95 -0.54 -2.34
C SER A 3 -11.63 0.15 -2.02
N TYR A 4 -10.85 -0.40 -1.09
CA TYR A 4 -9.62 0.18 -0.57
C TYR A 4 -8.45 -0.81 -0.69
N GLY A 5 -7.22 -0.31 -0.66
CA GLY A 5 -6.04 -1.14 -0.74
C GLY A 5 -4.78 -0.53 -0.16
N ILE A 6 -3.80 -1.39 0.09
CA ILE A 6 -2.42 -1.04 0.40
C ILE A 6 -1.53 -1.74 -0.63
N GLY A 7 -0.68 -0.98 -1.29
CA GLY A 7 0.35 -1.46 -2.20
C GLY A 7 1.73 -1.23 -1.61
N GLN A 8 2.52 -2.28 -1.46
CA GLN A 8 3.92 -2.22 -1.03
C GLN A 8 4.82 -2.50 -2.24
N ILE A 9 5.74 -1.60 -2.53
CA ILE A 9 6.72 -1.76 -3.62
C ILE A 9 8.11 -1.76 -3.01
N TYR A 10 8.79 -2.90 -3.12
CA TYR A 10 10.14 -3.10 -2.58
C TYR A 10 11.19 -2.97 -3.68
N SER A 11 12.12 -2.05 -3.48
CA SER A 11 13.26 -1.81 -4.37
C SER A 11 14.57 -1.77 -3.57
N ASP A 12 15.71 -1.73 -4.27
CA ASP A 12 17.02 -1.54 -3.64
C ASP A 12 17.15 -0.19 -2.92
N ARG A 13 16.25 0.76 -3.21
CA ARG A 13 16.20 2.10 -2.59
C ARG A 13 15.28 2.16 -1.36
N GLY A 14 14.60 1.06 -1.03
CA GLY A 14 13.70 0.97 0.12
C GLY A 14 12.29 0.50 -0.24
N CYS A 15 11.36 0.75 0.67
CA CYS A 15 9.96 0.32 0.57
C CYS A 15 9.04 1.53 0.45
N GLU A 16 8.23 1.56 -0.61
CA GLU A 16 7.16 2.52 -0.77
C GLU A 16 5.81 1.86 -0.49
N ILE A 17 5.00 2.49 0.36
CA ILE A 17 3.68 2.00 0.75
C ILE A 17 2.63 3.01 0.29
N TYR A 18 1.87 2.63 -0.73
CA TYR A 18 0.74 3.36 -1.27
C TYR A 18 -0.55 2.86 -0.61
N TYR A 19 -1.46 3.74 -0.22
CA TYR A 19 -2.74 3.33 0.35
C TYR A 19 -3.87 4.29 -0.04
N GLY A 20 -5.07 3.76 -0.25
CA GLY A 20 -6.21 4.54 -0.72
C GLY A 20 -7.20 3.68 -1.49
N SER A 21 -7.81 4.25 -2.55
CA SER A 21 -8.78 3.49 -3.34
C SER A 21 -8.11 2.31 -4.05
N LYS A 22 -8.84 1.18 -4.12
CA LYS A 22 -8.36 -0.05 -4.75
C LYS A 22 -7.83 0.19 -6.17
N GLU A 23 -8.55 0.99 -6.96
CA GLU A 23 -8.20 1.27 -8.36
C GLU A 23 -6.84 1.97 -8.48
N LYS A 24 -6.62 3.02 -7.70
CA LYS A 24 -5.35 3.77 -7.71
C LYS A 24 -4.19 2.94 -7.18
N VAL A 25 -4.43 2.14 -6.15
CA VAL A 25 -3.42 1.22 -5.61
C VAL A 25 -3.05 0.16 -6.65
N LEU A 26 -4.04 -0.45 -7.32
CA LEU A 26 -3.79 -1.39 -8.41
C LEU A 26 -3.00 -0.76 -9.55
N GLU A 27 -3.34 0.47 -9.96
CA GLU A 27 -2.62 1.20 -10.98
C GLU A 27 -1.12 1.34 -10.63
N LYS A 28 -0.79 1.66 -9.36
CA LYS A 28 0.61 1.73 -8.91
C LYS A 28 1.30 0.37 -8.94
N LEU A 29 0.62 -0.68 -8.48
CA LEU A 29 1.20 -2.02 -8.42
C LEU A 29 1.48 -2.60 -9.82
N ILE A 30 0.55 -2.44 -10.76
CA ILE A 30 0.68 -2.98 -12.13
C ILE A 30 1.80 -2.28 -12.90
N ASN A 31 1.97 -0.97 -12.69
CA ASN A 31 3.01 -0.18 -13.36
C ASN A 31 4.39 -0.24 -12.67
N SER A 32 4.51 -0.97 -11.56
CA SER A 32 5.77 -1.13 -10.85
C SER A 32 6.74 -2.01 -11.63
N ARG A 33 7.99 -1.56 -11.78
CA ARG A 33 9.10 -2.40 -12.27
C ARG A 33 9.74 -3.24 -11.17
N ASP A 34 9.50 -2.85 -9.92
CA ASP A 34 10.00 -3.48 -8.71
C ASP A 34 8.98 -4.45 -8.13
N ARG A 35 9.36 -5.22 -7.09
CA ARG A 35 8.53 -6.27 -6.48
C ARG A 35 7.28 -5.70 -5.80
N PRO A 36 6.07 -5.85 -6.38
CA PRO A 36 4.85 -5.28 -5.84
C PRO A 36 4.06 -6.32 -5.03
N TYR A 37 3.50 -5.88 -3.89
CA TYR A 37 2.57 -6.65 -3.07
C TYR A 37 1.33 -5.82 -2.78
N GLY A 38 0.14 -6.42 -2.90
CA GLY A 38 -1.12 -5.73 -2.70
C GLY A 38 -2.03 -6.46 -1.72
N ASN A 39 -2.63 -5.72 -0.79
CA ASN A 39 -3.72 -6.18 0.06
C ASN A 39 -4.93 -5.26 -0.12
N PHE A 40 -6.13 -5.84 -0.19
CA PHE A 40 -7.36 -5.09 -0.47
C PHE A 40 -8.40 -5.33 0.62
N TYR A 41 -9.13 -4.26 0.93
CA TYR A 41 -10.04 -4.19 2.06
C TYR A 41 -11.42 -3.69 1.62
N ALA A 42 -12.45 -4.13 2.34
CA ALA A 42 -13.82 -3.70 2.09
C ALA A 42 -14.08 -2.27 2.60
N ALA A 43 -13.49 -1.91 3.74
CA ALA A 43 -13.69 -0.64 4.43
C ALA A 43 -12.38 0.16 4.54
N GLU A 44 -12.48 1.50 4.64
CA GLU A 44 -11.31 2.39 4.79
C GLU A 44 -10.66 2.19 6.15
N GLU A 45 -11.45 2.00 7.20
CA GLU A 45 -10.98 1.83 8.58
C GLU A 45 -10.07 0.61 8.71
N GLN A 46 -10.47 -0.52 8.13
CA GLN A 46 -9.65 -1.75 8.10
C GLN A 46 -8.31 -1.51 7.39
N MET A 47 -8.33 -0.79 6.26
CA MET A 47 -7.10 -0.43 5.57
C MET A 47 -6.22 0.47 6.45
N LEU A 48 -6.79 1.46 7.13
CA LEU A 48 -6.04 2.39 7.99
C LEU A 48 -5.40 1.69 9.20
N GLU A 49 -6.08 0.72 9.82
CA GLU A 49 -5.49 -0.12 10.88
C GLU A 49 -4.21 -0.82 10.41
N TRP A 50 -4.23 -1.39 9.21
CA TRP A 50 -3.06 -2.02 8.61
C TRP A 50 -1.98 -1.01 8.21
N VAL A 51 -2.35 0.20 7.78
CA VAL A 51 -1.38 1.28 7.51
C VAL A 51 -0.64 1.65 8.79
N ASP A 52 -1.34 1.79 9.92
CA ASP A 52 -0.71 2.15 11.19
C ASP A 52 0.19 1.02 11.73
N PHE A 53 -0.24 -0.24 11.57
CA PHE A 53 0.65 -1.40 11.80
C PHE A 53 1.91 -1.34 10.92
N TYR A 54 1.78 -1.01 9.64
CA TYR A 54 2.96 -0.90 8.79
C TYR A 54 3.87 0.26 9.16
N LYS A 55 3.34 1.38 9.67
CA LYS A 55 4.17 2.48 10.18
C LYS A 55 5.00 2.05 11.39
N SER A 56 4.48 1.21 12.27
CA SER A 56 5.25 0.69 13.42
C SER A 56 6.30 -0.34 12.98
N GLU A 57 5.94 -1.25 12.08
CA GLU A 57 6.84 -2.33 11.63
C GLU A 57 7.89 -1.88 10.62
N LYS A 58 7.60 -0.83 9.84
CA LYS A 58 8.45 -0.35 8.73
C LYS A 58 8.66 1.16 8.84
N PRO A 59 9.34 1.65 9.90
CA PRO A 59 9.54 3.08 10.11
C PRO A 59 10.39 3.74 9.02
N TYR A 60 11.15 2.96 8.25
CA TYR A 60 11.95 3.41 7.11
C TYR A 60 11.17 3.49 5.79
N ALA A 61 9.94 2.98 5.74
CA ALA A 61 9.13 3.01 4.52
C ALA A 61 8.54 4.40 4.27
N THR A 62 8.37 4.75 3.00
CA THR A 62 7.70 5.99 2.60
C THR A 62 6.22 5.73 2.35
N PHE A 63 5.36 6.38 3.13
CA PHE A 63 3.91 6.22 3.06
C PHE A 63 3.26 7.29 2.17
N LYS A 64 2.39 6.88 1.24
CA LYS A 64 1.73 7.76 0.27
C LYS A 64 0.23 7.46 0.18
N LYS A 65 -0.62 8.40 0.61
CA LYS A 65 -2.08 8.33 0.40
C LYS A 65 -2.40 8.71 -1.05
N ILE A 66 -3.18 7.89 -1.75
CA ILE A 66 -3.53 8.09 -3.17
C ILE A 66 -5.03 7.97 -3.47
#